data_AF-A0A9E2CR93-F1
#
_entry.id   AF-A0A9E2CR93-F1
#
_cell.length_a   1.000
_cell.length_b   1.000
_cell.length_c   1.000
_cell.angle_alpha   90.00
_cell.angle_beta   90.00
_cell.angle_gamma   90.00
#
_symmetry.space_group_name_H-M   'P 1'
#
loop_
_entity.id
_entity.type
_entity.pdbx_description
1 polymer ?
#
loop_
_entity_poly.entity_id
_entity_poly.type
_entity_poly.pdbx_seq_one_letter_code
_entity_poly.pdbx_strand_id
1 'polypeptide(L)'
;QLRVCGIAAPQTSELIVNSLWARIPDYARKDYATLSAPGDALPGGDLVYDFDTARANFVVLNVKVLSLELLELKREGHVRFRCELDETGHWIHQNMIP
;
A
#
# COMPACT_ATOMS: atom_id res chain seq x y z
N GLN A 1 6.47 5.30 14.86
CA GLN A 1 6.69 4.61 13.58
C GLN A 1 6.00 3.25 13.63
N LEU A 2 5.25 2.90 12.59
CA LEU A 2 4.67 1.57 12.39
C LEU A 2 5.36 0.91 11.20
N ARG A 3 5.88 -0.30 11.38
CA ARG A 3 6.38 -1.15 10.29
C ARG A 3 5.47 -2.34 10.17
N VAL A 4 5.13 -2.71 8.94
CA VAL A 4 4.27 -3.83 8.62
C VAL A 4 4.97 -4.67 7.58
N CYS A 5 5.14 -5.96 7.86
CA CYS A 5 5.64 -6.93 6.89
C CYS A 5 4.52 -7.90 6.56
N GLY A 6 4.36 -8.20 5.28
CA GLY A 6 3.30 -9.07 4.81
C GLY A 6 3.48 -9.50 3.37
N ILE A 7 2.59 -10.37 2.92
CA ILE A 7 2.53 -10.81 1.53
C ILE A 7 1.43 -10.00 0.84
N ALA A 8 1.78 -9.31 -0.25
CA ALA A 8 0.84 -8.57 -1.08
C ALA A 8 0.33 -9.46 -2.22
N ALA A 9 -0.96 -9.39 -2.51
CA ALA A 9 -1.58 -10.02 -3.66
C ALA A 9 -2.66 -9.10 -4.27
N PRO A 10 -2.86 -9.13 -5.59
CA PRO A 10 -3.91 -8.35 -6.22
C PRO A 10 -5.30 -8.85 -5.79
N GLN A 11 -6.22 -7.92 -5.56
CA GLN A 11 -7.64 -8.22 -5.40
C GLN A 11 -8.21 -8.65 -6.75
N THR A 12 -8.81 -9.84 -6.80
CA THR A 12 -9.37 -10.41 -8.04
C THR A 12 -10.87 -10.16 -8.20
N SER A 13 -11.55 -9.72 -7.14
CA SER A 13 -12.97 -9.36 -7.22
C SER A 13 -13.18 -8.01 -7.91
N GLU A 14 -13.62 -8.04 -9.16
CA GLU A 14 -13.96 -6.82 -9.93
C GLU A 14 -14.98 -5.93 -9.22
N LEU A 15 -15.92 -6.52 -8.48
CA LEU A 15 -16.90 -5.76 -7.70
C LEU A 15 -16.21 -4.89 -6.63
N ILE A 16 -15.23 -5.45 -5.91
CA ILE A 16 -14.47 -4.73 -4.90
C ILE A 16 -13.58 -3.66 -5.56
N VAL A 17 -12.88 -4.02 -6.64
CA VAL A 17 -11.98 -3.09 -7.34
C VAL A 17 -12.76 -1.90 -7.90
N ASN A 18 -13.91 -2.13 -8.56
CA ASN A 18 -14.75 -1.06 -9.09
C ASN A 18 -15.34 -0.17 -7.99
N SER A 19 -15.74 -0.75 -6.86
CA SER A 19 -16.21 0.02 -5.70
C SER A 19 -15.12 0.94 -5.14
N LEU A 20 -13.88 0.46 -5.04
CA LEU A 20 -12.75 1.25 -4.57
C LEU A 20 -12.33 2.32 -5.58
N TRP A 21 -12.33 2.00 -6.87
CA TRP A 21 -12.08 2.97 -7.96
C TRP A 21 -13.08 4.13 -7.92
N ALA A 22 -14.37 3.84 -7.74
CA ALA A 22 -15.41 4.85 -7.68
C ALA A 22 -15.21 5.87 -6.54
N ARG A 23 -14.47 5.50 -5.49
CA ARG A 23 -14.14 6.37 -4.35
C ARG A 23 -12.93 7.28 -4.60
N ILE A 24 -12.15 7.03 -5.67
CA ILE A 24 -11.03 7.87 -6.04
C ILE A 24 -11.58 9.15 -6.68
N PRO A 25 -11.22 10.35 -6.15
CA PRO A 25 -11.61 11.62 -6.76
C PRO A 25 -11.09 11.75 -8.19
N ASP A 26 -11.85 12.40 -9.06
CA ASP A 26 -11.51 12.50 -10.49
C ASP A 26 -10.11 13.11 -10.73
N TYR A 27 -9.73 14.10 -9.93
CA TYR A 27 -8.40 14.74 -10.04
C TYR A 27 -7.23 13.79 -9.72
N ALA A 28 -7.48 12.71 -8.96
CA ALA A 28 -6.47 11.71 -8.57
C ALA A 28 -6.45 10.52 -9.54
N ARG A 29 -7.52 10.30 -10.32
CA ARG A 29 -7.56 9.24 -11.33
C ARG A 29 -6.53 9.44 -12.44
N LYS A 30 -6.09 10.67 -12.67
CA LYS A 30 -5.04 11.01 -13.65
C LYS A 30 -3.72 10.29 -13.40
N ASP A 31 -3.43 9.89 -12.16
CA ASP A 31 -2.18 9.21 -11.79
C ASP A 31 -2.11 7.80 -12.39
N TYR A 32 -3.24 7.25 -12.81
CA TYR A 32 -3.35 5.97 -13.54
C TYR A 32 -3.47 6.16 -15.06
N ALA A 33 -3.55 7.40 -15.52
CA ALA A 33 -3.85 7.75 -16.90
C ALA A 33 -2.61 8.18 -17.70
N THR A 34 -1.39 8.07 -17.17
CA THR A 34 -0.20 8.49 -17.92
C THR A 34 -0.05 7.61 -19.16
N LEU A 35 0.16 8.25 -20.31
CA LEU A 35 0.33 7.53 -21.58
C LEU A 35 1.62 6.68 -21.57
N SER A 36 2.68 7.19 -20.96
CA SER A 36 3.92 6.45 -20.70
C SER A 36 3.84 5.69 -19.38
N ALA A 37 4.55 4.56 -19.28
CA ALA A 37 4.54 3.73 -18.09
C ALA A 37 5.39 4.37 -16.97
N PRO A 38 5.04 4.15 -15.68
CA PRO A 38 5.89 4.54 -14.58
C PRO A 38 7.31 3.96 -14.71
N GLY A 39 8.31 4.84 -14.69
CA GLY A 39 9.73 4.47 -14.87
C GLY A 39 10.27 4.71 -16.27
N ASP A 40 9.42 5.03 -17.26
CA ASP A 40 9.86 5.43 -18.59
C ASP A 40 10.56 6.80 -18.56
N ALA A 41 11.41 7.03 -19.56
CA ALA A 41 12.00 8.35 -19.78
C ALA A 41 10.91 9.39 -20.11
N LEU A 42 11.06 10.61 -19.58
CA LEU A 42 10.14 11.72 -19.82
C LEU A 42 10.80 12.78 -20.73
N PRO A 43 10.86 12.55 -22.06
CA PRO A 43 11.43 13.52 -22.97
C PRO A 43 10.52 14.75 -23.07
N GLY A 44 11.07 15.95 -22.82
CA GLY A 44 10.31 17.21 -22.91
C GLY A 44 9.61 17.65 -21.62
N GLY A 45 9.63 16.82 -20.56
CA GLY A 45 9.24 17.23 -19.20
C GLY A 45 7.74 17.25 -18.88
N ASP A 46 6.87 17.17 -19.89
CA ASP A 46 5.42 17.19 -19.70
C ASP A 46 4.81 15.79 -19.79
N LEU A 47 3.88 15.50 -18.87
CA LEU A 47 3.11 14.26 -18.88
C LEU A 47 1.92 14.38 -19.83
N VAL A 48 1.72 13.34 -20.64
CA VAL A 48 0.52 13.16 -21.48
C VAL A 48 -0.40 12.14 -20.82
N TYR A 49 -1.70 12.42 -20.84
CA TYR A 49 -2.71 11.59 -20.18
C TYR A 49 -3.71 11.01 -21.18
N ASP A 50 -4.04 9.73 -21.00
CA ASP A 50 -5.16 9.02 -21.62
C ASP A 50 -6.08 8.51 -20.50
N PHE A 51 -7.14 9.27 -20.22
CA PHE A 51 -8.07 8.98 -19.13
C PHE A 51 -8.91 7.72 -19.36
N ASP A 52 -9.07 7.27 -20.61
CA ASP A 52 -9.85 6.07 -20.93
C ASP A 52 -9.13 4.80 -20.44
N THR A 53 -7.80 4.86 -20.33
CA THR A 53 -6.97 3.75 -19.83
C THR A 53 -6.88 3.70 -18.31
N ALA A 54 -7.24 4.77 -17.61
CA ALA A 54 -6.94 4.95 -16.19
C ALA A 54 -7.47 3.81 -15.31
N ARG A 55 -8.71 3.38 -15.56
CA ARG A 55 -9.32 2.28 -14.81
C ARG A 55 -8.59 0.96 -15.02
N ALA A 56 -8.11 0.69 -16.24
CA ALA A 56 -7.42 -0.57 -16.55
C ALA A 56 -6.06 -0.69 -15.83
N ASN A 57 -5.43 0.45 -15.53
CA ASN A 57 -4.17 0.52 -14.80
C ASN A 57 -4.34 0.52 -13.27
N PHE A 58 -5.58 0.56 -12.77
CA PHE A 58 -5.87 0.54 -11.34
C PHE A 58 -5.92 -0.89 -10.77
N VAL A 59 -5.14 -1.14 -9.72
CA VAL A 59 -5.14 -2.40 -8.97
C VAL A 59 -5.26 -2.13 -7.47
N VAL A 60 -5.97 -3.00 -6.77
CA VAL A 60 -6.03 -3.02 -5.31
C VAL A 60 -5.13 -4.13 -4.81
N LEU A 61 -4.16 -3.80 -3.96
CA LEU A 61 -3.30 -4.78 -3.31
C LEU A 61 -3.83 -5.09 -1.90
N ASN A 62 -4.14 -6.35 -1.66
CA ASN A 62 -4.41 -6.86 -0.33
C ASN A 62 -3.10 -7.30 0.31
N VAL A 63 -2.79 -6.79 1.50
CA VAL A 63 -1.60 -7.21 2.25
C VAL A 63 -2.02 -8.12 3.40
N LYS A 64 -1.67 -9.41 3.32
CA LYS A 64 -1.76 -10.31 4.47
C LYS A 64 -0.59 -10.01 5.40
N VAL A 65 -0.89 -9.36 6.52
CA VAL A 65 0.12 -8.99 7.51
C VAL A 65 0.64 -10.24 8.21
N LEU A 66 1.97 -10.36 8.29
CA LEU A 66 2.68 -11.45 8.96
C LEU A 66 3.42 -10.95 10.21
N SER A 67 3.89 -9.70 10.21
CA SER A 67 4.41 -9.07 11.40
C SER A 67 4.19 -7.56 11.38
N LEU A 68 4.11 -6.99 12.58
CA LEU A 68 4.06 -5.55 12.81
C LEU A 68 5.07 -5.18 13.88
N GLU A 69 5.61 -3.97 13.77
CA GLU A 69 6.47 -3.39 14.80
C GLU A 69 6.04 -1.95 15.03
N LEU A 70 5.81 -1.60 16.29
CA LEU A 70 5.52 -0.24 16.70
C LEU A 70 6.71 0.31 17.48
N LEU A 71 7.16 1.50 17.10
CA LEU A 71 8.06 2.34 17.88
C LEU A 71 7.31 3.63 18.25
N GLU A 72 7.10 3.84 19.54
CA GLU A 72 6.53 5.05 20.12
C GLU A 72 7.65 5.89 20.75
N LEU A 73 7.80 7.15 20.32
CA LEU A 73 8.79 8.05 20.87
C LEU A 73 8.28 8.65 22.18
N LYS A 74 8.96 8.37 23.29
CA LYS A 74 8.72 9.00 24.59
C LYS A 74 9.98 9.66 25.12
N ARG A 75 9.80 10.68 25.97
CA ARG A 75 10.88 11.43 26.63
C ARG A 75 11.70 10.57 27.59
N GLU A 76 11.02 9.72 28.36
CA GLU A 76 11.63 8.85 29.39
C GLU A 76 12.25 7.56 28.84
N GLY A 77 12.37 7.44 27.52
CA GLY A 77 12.78 6.21 26.84
C GLY A 77 11.68 5.73 25.91
N HIS A 78 12.04 5.51 24.65
CA HIS A 78 11.11 5.06 23.63
C HIS A 78 10.54 3.67 23.96
N VAL A 79 9.37 3.35 23.42
CA VAL A 79 8.73 2.04 23.59
C VAL A 79 8.70 1.35 22.25
N ARG A 80 9.15 0.11 22.21
CA ARG A 80 9.10 -0.70 20.99
C ARG A 80 8.54 -2.08 21.28
N PHE A 81 7.60 -2.53 20.47
CA PHE A 81 7.12 -3.91 20.52
C PHE A 81 6.93 -4.45 19.11
N ARG A 82 7.07 -5.76 18.99
CA ARG A 82 6.87 -6.51 17.75
C ARG A 82 5.77 -7.54 17.96
N CYS A 83 4.89 -7.67 16.97
CA CYS A 83 3.92 -8.73 16.85
C CYS A 83 4.24 -9.57 15.62
N GLU A 84 4.09 -10.89 15.73
CA GLU A 84 4.31 -11.82 14.63
C GLU A 84 3.23 -12.88 14.62
N LEU A 85 2.76 -13.23 13.43
CA LEU A 85 1.79 -14.29 13.22
C LEU A 85 2.55 -15.62 13.16
N ASP A 86 2.27 -16.52 14.09
CA ASP A 86 2.88 -17.84 14.10
C ASP A 86 2.27 -18.77 13.03
N GLU A 87 2.84 -19.98 12.91
CA GLU A 87 2.41 -20.99 11.96
C GLU A 87 0.97 -21.49 12.22
N THR A 88 0.46 -21.31 13.44
CA THR A 88 -0.91 -21.67 13.84
C THR A 88 -1.91 -20.55 13.55
N GLY A 89 -1.44 -19.37 13.14
CA GLY A 89 -2.27 -18.19 12.90
C GLY A 89 -2.56 -17.37 14.15
N HIS A 90 -1.83 -17.57 15.24
CA HIS A 90 -1.93 -16.75 16.44
C HIS A 90 -0.89 -15.64 16.45
N TRP A 91 -1.26 -14.50 17.02
CA TRP A 91 -0.34 -13.40 17.23
C TRP A 91 0.44 -13.58 18.51
N ILE A 92 1.76 -13.65 18.38
CA ILE A 92 2.69 -13.54 19.50
C ILE A 92 3.26 -12.12 19.55
N HIS A 93 3.58 -11.63 20.74
CA HIS A 93 4.14 -10.29 20.92
C HIS A 93 5.33 -10.31 21.88
N GLN A 94 6.25 -9.38 21.67
CA GLN A 94 7.38 -9.16 22.56
C GLN A 94 7.78 -7.69 22.60
N ASN A 95 8.19 -7.24 23.79
CA ASN A 95 8.83 -5.94 23.94
C ASN A 95 10.25 -6.00 23.36
N MET A 96 10.65 -4.92 22.71
CA MET A 96 11.96 -4.77 22.09
C MET A 96 12.69 -3.62 22.77
N ILE A 97 14.02 -3.70 22.83
CA ILE A 97 14.83 -2.51 23.12
C ILE A 97 14.61 -1.53 21.95
N PRO A 98 14.38 -0.23 22.21
CA PRO A 98 14.04 0.73 21.18
C PRO A 98 15.07 0.87 20.05
#